data_AF-A0A7X0CLP2-F1
#
_entry.id   AF-A0A7X0CLP2-F1
#
_cell.length_a   1.000
_cell.length_b   1.000
_cell.length_c   1.000
_cell.angle_alpha   90.00
_cell.angle_beta   90.00
_cell.angle_gamma   90.00
#
_symmetry.space_group_name_H-M   'P 1'
#
loop_
_entity.id
_entity.type
_entity.pdbx_description
1 polymer ?
#
loop_
_entity_poly.entity_id
_entity_poly.type
_entity_poly.pdbx_seq_one_letter_code
_entity_poly.pdbx_strand_id
1 'polypeptide(L)'
;MKKLILSLLFLLIIISAYSQMKYNKIPGKTFGYTIGSFGVSDGGAATYSIPFVLSPGTCGTAPNLAITYSSQSNNGLLGYGWNLQGLSAITRASQTYAQDGNLTGISLSNTDRFALDGQRMVLKDPAAIYGNDGAVYITEQQTFSKIIETDADFGGVKAPSYFIVKTKSGLTMEYGNTDDSKIRLNGSVPIYWLINKVTDTKGNYYTITYNTDKVTGEYYPDHMDYTGNLQAGLTPYCRVVFGYESRNDVISRYFKGYQMVSCTKRLSSVTSLFKDKVARSYKLYYDSKTVGVSELDSVIESGADGSEHLPVRFRWTGSGERKYKMVRQTNIPCSSTDTLQSLDFNSDGVMDLIKFPLNGNMEIYQGTKDTSRLIYTKVPTNIPIVRNSKDNYLWGDFNGDGRIDLFFWNENSCRMYINQTKSTDKIATFVLIQNPIPIPYPVPGSPSTFVISQDFNGDGRSDLMTVNATQGANVTYFSTMVGYQTFANSSKSLFDPSEFNKAGISPIFADLDGDGLLDAVLCVAFQCKRFFVISFPALPILYSDVRKL
;
A
#
# COMPACT_ATOMS: atom_id res chain seq x y z
N MET A 1 -19.63 29.09 -64.25
CA MET A 1 -20.48 28.45 -63.21
C MET A 1 -19.70 27.64 -62.16
N LYS A 2 -18.70 26.82 -62.50
CA LYS A 2 -17.95 26.02 -61.49
C LYS A 2 -17.10 26.82 -60.49
N LYS A 3 -16.58 28.00 -60.84
CA LYS A 3 -15.83 28.87 -59.89
C LYS A 3 -16.72 29.68 -58.93
N LEU A 4 -17.98 29.91 -59.28
CA LEU A 4 -18.92 30.68 -58.43
C LEU A 4 -19.53 29.81 -57.32
N ILE A 5 -19.75 28.53 -57.61
CA ILE A 5 -20.29 27.56 -56.62
C ILE A 5 -19.24 27.20 -55.57
N LEU A 6 -17.95 27.11 -55.95
CA LEU A 6 -16.87 26.83 -55.00
C LEU A 6 -16.61 28.01 -54.04
N SER A 7 -16.81 29.25 -54.51
CA SER A 7 -16.69 30.44 -53.67
C SER A 7 -17.87 30.63 -52.72
N LEU A 8 -19.09 30.20 -53.09
CA LEU A 8 -20.25 30.21 -52.19
C LEU A 8 -20.19 29.10 -51.14
N LEU A 9 -19.63 27.92 -51.46
CA LEU A 9 -19.41 26.85 -50.48
C LEU A 9 -18.32 27.22 -49.46
N PHE A 10 -17.29 27.97 -49.85
CA PHE A 10 -16.27 28.47 -48.92
C PHE A 10 -16.80 29.58 -48.01
N LEU A 11 -17.74 30.41 -48.48
CA LEU A 11 -18.37 31.46 -47.67
C LEU A 11 -19.42 30.89 -46.70
N LEU A 12 -20.12 29.80 -47.03
CA LEU A 12 -21.06 29.14 -46.11
C LEU A 12 -20.36 28.34 -45.00
N ILE A 13 -19.15 27.82 -45.23
CA ILE A 13 -18.38 27.08 -44.21
C ILE A 13 -17.69 28.02 -43.20
N ILE A 14 -17.46 29.28 -43.55
CA ILE A 14 -16.88 30.29 -42.64
C ILE A 14 -17.94 30.93 -41.71
N ILE A 15 -19.24 30.74 -41.99
CA ILE A 15 -20.33 31.33 -41.20
C ILE A 15 -20.92 30.36 -40.14
N SER A 16 -20.55 29.06 -40.15
CA SER A 16 -21.14 28.06 -39.21
C SER A 16 -20.24 27.62 -38.05
N ALA A 17 -19.20 28.37 -37.67
CA ALA A 17 -18.37 28.03 -36.50
C ALA A 17 -18.00 29.23 -35.60
N TYR A 18 -18.76 30.32 -35.64
CA TYR A 18 -18.75 31.32 -34.57
C TYR A 18 -19.84 30.99 -33.54
N SER A 19 -19.76 29.83 -32.90
CA SER A 19 -20.23 29.75 -31.53
C SER A 19 -19.21 30.50 -30.68
N GLN A 20 -19.36 31.82 -30.55
CA GLN A 20 -18.77 32.51 -29.43
C GLN A 20 -19.24 31.76 -28.18
N MET A 21 -18.34 31.05 -27.50
CA MET A 21 -18.59 30.68 -26.12
C MET A 21 -18.79 32.00 -25.38
N LYS A 22 -20.06 32.37 -25.19
CA LYS A 22 -20.43 33.34 -24.18
C LYS A 22 -20.09 32.70 -22.85
N TYR A 23 -18.85 32.86 -22.43
CA TYR A 23 -18.51 32.73 -21.02
C TYR A 23 -19.36 33.77 -20.31
N ASN A 24 -20.42 33.31 -19.64
CA ASN A 24 -21.03 34.13 -18.61
C ASN A 24 -19.91 34.43 -17.63
N LYS A 25 -19.48 35.69 -17.61
CA LYS A 25 -18.49 36.20 -16.68
C LYS A 25 -19.08 35.99 -15.28
N ILE A 26 -18.72 34.88 -14.65
CA ILE A 26 -18.97 34.69 -13.22
C ILE A 26 -18.16 35.80 -12.54
N PRO A 27 -18.76 36.68 -11.73
CA PRO A 27 -18.02 37.76 -11.08
C PRO A 27 -17.01 37.17 -10.09
N GLY A 28 -15.76 37.02 -10.53
CA GLY A 28 -14.56 36.88 -9.70
C GLY A 28 -13.74 38.16 -9.84
N LYS A 29 -13.22 38.68 -8.73
CA LYS A 29 -12.68 40.05 -8.65
C LYS A 29 -11.29 40.22 -9.29
N THR A 30 -10.69 39.19 -9.87
CA THR A 30 -9.38 39.20 -10.54
C THR A 30 -9.35 38.22 -11.74
N PHE A 31 -8.52 38.52 -12.74
CA PHE A 31 -8.27 37.62 -13.88
C PHE A 31 -7.26 36.54 -13.48
N GLY A 32 -7.61 35.26 -13.62
CA GLY A 32 -6.70 34.14 -13.33
C GLY A 32 -7.45 32.86 -12.93
N TYR A 33 -6.74 31.73 -12.96
CA TYR A 33 -7.21 30.45 -12.42
C TYR A 33 -6.01 29.71 -11.82
N THR A 34 -6.27 28.87 -10.81
CA THR A 34 -5.25 27.97 -10.27
C THR A 34 -4.93 26.88 -11.28
N ILE A 35 -3.67 26.80 -11.68
CA ILE A 35 -3.21 25.84 -12.68
C ILE A 35 -3.32 24.42 -12.10
N GLY A 36 -3.93 23.54 -12.86
CA GLY A 36 -3.95 22.10 -12.57
C GLY A 36 -3.85 21.28 -13.84
N SER A 37 -3.47 20.02 -13.71
CA SER A 37 -3.35 19.08 -14.82
C SER A 37 -4.02 17.76 -14.47
N PHE A 38 -4.85 17.26 -15.39
CA PHE A 38 -5.46 15.94 -15.31
C PHE A 38 -4.70 14.95 -16.19
N GLY A 39 -4.62 13.70 -15.76
CA GLY A 39 -4.00 12.64 -16.54
C GLY A 39 -4.57 11.26 -16.20
N VAL A 40 -4.07 10.26 -16.92
CA VAL A 40 -4.25 8.84 -16.60
C VAL A 40 -2.86 8.24 -16.57
N SER A 41 -2.51 7.53 -15.49
CA SER A 41 -1.22 6.86 -15.38
C SER A 41 -1.17 5.61 -16.26
N ASP A 42 0.02 5.10 -16.54
CA ASP A 42 0.20 3.83 -17.24
C ASP A 42 -0.47 2.65 -16.51
N GLY A 43 -0.67 2.77 -15.18
CA GLY A 43 -1.43 1.83 -14.35
C GLY A 43 -2.95 2.04 -14.37
N GLY A 44 -3.46 2.92 -15.23
CA GLY A 44 -4.90 3.19 -15.37
C GLY A 44 -5.51 4.05 -14.26
N ALA A 45 -4.71 4.64 -13.37
CA ALA A 45 -5.21 5.52 -12.33
C ALA A 45 -5.57 6.89 -12.91
N ALA A 46 -6.72 7.45 -12.54
CA ALA A 46 -7.00 8.86 -12.80
C ALA A 46 -6.11 9.72 -11.90
N THR A 47 -5.41 10.69 -12.49
CA THR A 47 -4.49 11.57 -11.76
C THR A 47 -4.84 13.04 -11.94
N TYR A 48 -4.55 13.84 -10.91
CA TYR A 48 -4.66 15.29 -10.98
C TYR A 48 -3.50 15.94 -10.23
N SER A 49 -2.98 17.07 -10.68
CA SER A 49 -1.89 17.78 -9.97
C SER A 49 -2.13 19.28 -9.98
N ILE A 50 -1.97 19.92 -8.82
CA ILE A 50 -1.95 21.38 -8.64
C ILE A 50 -0.58 21.77 -8.07
N PRO A 51 0.34 22.30 -8.88
CA PRO A 51 1.62 22.78 -8.39
C PRO A 51 1.46 24.05 -7.55
N PHE A 52 2.24 24.16 -6.48
CA PHE A 52 2.32 25.38 -5.71
C PHE A 52 3.29 26.36 -6.40
N VAL A 53 2.79 27.55 -6.73
CA VAL A 53 3.62 28.66 -7.17
C VAL A 53 4.39 29.22 -5.97
N LEU A 54 5.70 28.96 -5.94
CA LEU A 54 6.62 29.45 -4.91
C LEU A 54 7.43 30.65 -5.42
N SER A 55 8.03 31.42 -4.51
CA SER A 55 9.01 32.42 -4.92
C SER A 55 10.24 31.73 -5.56
N PRO A 56 10.88 32.34 -6.58
CA PRO A 56 12.04 31.74 -7.22
C PRO A 56 13.21 31.51 -6.24
N GLY A 57 13.88 30.36 -6.38
CA GLY A 57 15.13 30.08 -5.67
C GLY A 57 16.36 30.66 -6.37
N THR A 58 17.42 30.92 -5.60
CA THR A 58 18.73 31.31 -6.15
C THR A 58 19.22 30.24 -7.12
N CYS A 59 19.50 30.61 -8.38
CA CYS A 59 19.89 29.68 -9.44
C CYS A 59 18.93 28.50 -9.65
N GLY A 60 17.65 28.66 -9.32
CA GLY A 60 16.64 27.60 -9.45
C GLY A 60 16.59 26.60 -8.29
N THR A 61 17.43 26.77 -7.25
CA THR A 61 17.42 25.91 -6.06
C THR A 61 16.27 26.30 -5.13
N ALA A 62 15.10 25.69 -5.35
CA ALA A 62 13.91 25.80 -4.53
C ALA A 62 13.17 24.45 -4.46
N PRO A 63 12.35 24.21 -3.43
CA PRO A 63 11.46 23.05 -3.39
C PRO A 63 10.51 23.02 -4.59
N ASN A 64 10.21 21.82 -5.12
CA ASN A 64 9.19 21.64 -6.15
C ASN A 64 8.00 20.92 -5.52
N LEU A 65 6.94 21.67 -5.18
CA LEU A 65 5.81 21.15 -4.41
C LEU A 65 4.51 21.21 -5.22
N ALA A 66 3.67 20.20 -5.06
CA ALA A 66 2.33 20.14 -5.62
C ALA A 66 1.41 19.31 -4.73
N ILE A 67 0.11 19.47 -4.86
CA ILE A 67 -0.85 18.46 -4.38
C ILE A 67 -1.24 17.58 -5.55
N THR A 68 -1.21 16.26 -5.34
CA THR A 68 -1.46 15.28 -6.38
C THR A 68 -2.55 14.32 -5.95
N TYR A 69 -3.45 14.02 -6.87
CA TYR A 69 -4.48 13.01 -6.75
C TYR A 69 -4.09 11.77 -7.56
N SER A 70 -4.38 10.60 -7.01
CA SER A 70 -4.47 9.35 -7.74
C SER A 70 -5.67 8.55 -7.26
N SER A 71 -6.46 8.01 -8.17
CA SER A 71 -7.60 7.16 -7.84
C SER A 71 -7.22 5.82 -7.18
N GLN A 72 -5.92 5.49 -7.16
CA GLN A 72 -5.36 4.30 -6.51
C GLN A 72 -4.59 4.64 -5.22
N SER A 73 -4.54 5.92 -4.84
CA SER A 73 -3.89 6.32 -3.59
C SER A 73 -4.84 6.20 -2.39
N ASN A 74 -4.29 5.78 -1.27
CA ASN A 74 -5.01 5.67 0.00
C ASN A 74 -5.20 7.04 0.67
N ASN A 75 -5.72 7.02 1.89
CA ASN A 75 -5.81 8.19 2.75
C ASN A 75 -4.43 8.65 3.22
N GLY A 76 -4.23 9.97 3.27
CA GLY A 76 -2.95 10.58 3.64
C GLY A 76 -3.13 12.02 4.13
N LEU A 77 -2.06 12.80 4.11
CA LEU A 77 -2.00 14.17 4.68
C LEU A 77 -3.03 15.14 4.08
N LEU A 78 -3.55 14.86 2.89
CA LEU A 78 -4.55 15.67 2.18
C LEU A 78 -5.88 14.93 1.97
N GLY A 79 -6.15 13.90 2.77
CA GLY A 79 -7.36 13.09 2.61
C GLY A 79 -7.20 11.97 1.59
N TYR A 80 -8.29 11.25 1.33
CA TYR A 80 -8.31 10.07 0.48
C TYR A 80 -7.90 10.39 -0.96
N GLY A 81 -6.94 9.65 -1.50
CA GLY A 81 -6.45 9.81 -2.88
C GLY A 81 -5.51 10.99 -3.11
N TRP A 82 -5.37 11.92 -2.16
CA TRP A 82 -4.56 13.13 -2.30
C TRP A 82 -3.27 13.06 -1.48
N ASN A 83 -2.17 13.52 -2.08
CA ASN A 83 -0.83 13.50 -1.49
C ASN A 83 -0.10 14.83 -1.73
N LEU A 84 0.90 15.11 -0.89
CA LEU A 84 1.83 16.23 -1.07
C LEU A 84 3.04 15.72 -1.86
N GLN A 85 3.19 16.19 -3.08
CA GLN A 85 4.37 15.94 -3.91
C GLN A 85 5.52 16.87 -3.50
N GLY A 86 6.75 16.38 -3.65
CA GLY A 86 7.99 17.14 -3.42
C GLY A 86 8.68 16.83 -2.10
N LEU A 87 8.13 15.90 -1.33
CA LEU A 87 8.83 15.19 -0.27
C LEU A 87 9.44 13.90 -0.84
N SER A 88 10.54 13.46 -0.24
CA SER A 88 11.25 12.24 -0.62
C SER A 88 11.73 11.55 0.66
N ALA A 89 11.82 10.23 0.62
CA ALA A 89 12.25 9.45 1.77
C ALA A 89 13.02 8.20 1.34
N ILE A 90 14.00 7.83 2.17
CA ILE A 90 14.51 6.48 2.19
C ILE A 90 13.72 5.69 3.22
N THR A 91 13.29 4.50 2.83
CA THR A 91 12.44 3.61 3.61
C THR A 91 13.07 2.23 3.72
N ARG A 92 12.75 1.49 4.77
CA ARG A 92 13.04 0.06 4.81
C ARG A 92 12.18 -0.69 3.79
N ALA A 93 12.72 -1.77 3.24
CA ALA A 93 12.10 -2.67 2.27
C ALA A 93 12.34 -4.12 2.72
N SER A 94 11.46 -5.03 2.28
CA SER A 94 11.63 -6.47 2.47
C SER A 94 12.71 -7.03 1.54
N GLN A 95 13.22 -8.21 1.88
CA GLN A 95 13.98 -9.04 0.94
C GLN A 95 13.01 -9.76 0.02
N THR A 96 13.42 -9.92 -1.23
CA THR A 96 12.64 -10.62 -2.25
C THR A 96 13.48 -11.76 -2.82
N TYR A 97 12.84 -12.87 -3.20
CA TYR A 97 13.61 -14.01 -3.70
C TYR A 97 14.37 -13.68 -4.99
N ALA A 98 13.76 -12.88 -5.88
CA ALA A 98 14.37 -12.51 -7.15
C ALA A 98 15.65 -11.67 -6.99
N GLN A 99 15.72 -10.76 -6.02
CA GLN A 99 16.88 -9.90 -5.80
C GLN A 99 17.86 -10.44 -4.75
N ASP A 100 17.36 -11.09 -3.70
CA ASP A 100 18.11 -11.41 -2.49
C ASP A 100 18.30 -12.93 -2.26
N GLY A 101 17.65 -13.78 -3.06
CA GLY A 101 17.65 -15.25 -2.89
C GLY A 101 16.94 -15.72 -1.61
N ASN A 102 16.34 -14.80 -0.86
CA ASN A 102 15.63 -15.02 0.39
C ASN A 102 14.39 -14.12 0.42
N LEU A 103 13.37 -14.55 1.16
CA LEU A 103 12.11 -13.84 1.31
C LEU A 103 11.94 -13.53 2.79
N THR A 104 12.08 -12.26 3.16
CA THR A 104 12.05 -11.84 4.57
C THR A 104 11.36 -10.49 4.64
N GLY A 105 10.29 -10.39 5.43
CA GLY A 105 9.67 -9.11 5.75
C GLY A 105 10.60 -8.16 6.51
N ILE A 106 10.21 -6.90 6.65
CA ILE A 106 11.00 -5.91 7.41
C ILE A 106 11.04 -6.34 8.88
N SER A 107 12.24 -6.45 9.44
CA SER A 107 12.52 -7.03 10.76
C SER A 107 13.17 -6.07 11.75
N LEU A 108 13.54 -4.87 11.31
CA LEU A 108 14.36 -3.91 12.04
C LEU A 108 15.78 -4.43 12.34
N SER A 109 16.31 -5.27 11.46
CA SER A 109 17.65 -5.87 11.59
C SER A 109 18.51 -5.57 10.35
N ASN A 110 19.68 -6.22 10.26
CA ASN A 110 20.59 -6.14 9.12
C ASN A 110 20.14 -7.00 7.92
N THR A 111 19.07 -7.79 8.05
CA THR A 111 18.45 -8.47 6.91
C THR A 111 17.58 -7.53 6.08
N ASP A 112 17.20 -6.39 6.66
CA ASP A 112 16.36 -5.42 5.98
C ASP A 112 17.07 -4.81 4.79
N ARG A 113 16.26 -4.23 3.93
CA ARG A 113 16.65 -3.62 2.69
C ARG A 113 16.18 -2.19 2.66
N PHE A 114 16.67 -1.40 1.71
CA PHE A 114 16.32 0.01 1.60
C PHE A 114 15.76 0.33 0.22
N ALA A 115 14.88 1.33 0.18
CA ALA A 115 14.32 1.88 -1.04
C ALA A 115 14.29 3.41 -0.95
N LEU A 116 14.73 4.09 -2.02
CA LEU A 116 14.62 5.53 -2.19
C LEU A 116 13.36 5.83 -3.01
N ASP A 117 12.37 6.49 -2.40
CA ASP A 117 11.07 6.77 -3.03
C ASP A 117 10.41 5.51 -3.63
N GLY A 118 10.52 4.38 -2.91
CA GLY A 118 10.01 3.08 -3.35
C GLY A 118 10.92 2.33 -4.35
N GLN A 119 11.96 2.97 -4.89
CA GLN A 119 12.93 2.31 -5.77
C GLN A 119 13.97 1.53 -4.95
N ARG A 120 14.05 0.23 -5.18
CA ARG A 120 14.97 -0.68 -4.48
C ARG A 120 16.41 -0.20 -4.59
N MET A 121 17.11 -0.12 -3.45
CA MET A 121 18.53 0.21 -3.38
C MET A 121 19.38 -1.06 -3.37
N VAL A 122 20.33 -1.15 -4.29
CA VAL A 122 21.28 -2.26 -4.43
C VAL A 122 22.71 -1.74 -4.20
N LEU A 123 23.60 -2.60 -3.71
CA LEU A 123 24.99 -2.22 -3.50
C LEU A 123 25.65 -1.84 -4.82
N LYS A 124 26.42 -0.75 -4.81
CA LYS A 124 27.23 -0.34 -5.96
C LYS A 124 28.36 -1.33 -6.21
N ASP A 125 29.00 -1.80 -5.15
CA ASP A 125 30.01 -2.84 -5.18
C ASP A 125 29.41 -4.13 -4.62
N PRO A 126 29.20 -5.17 -5.44
CA PRO A 126 28.66 -6.45 -4.98
C PRO A 126 29.52 -7.15 -3.91
N ALA A 127 30.80 -6.78 -3.77
CA ALA A 127 31.68 -7.32 -2.72
C ALA A 127 31.51 -6.60 -1.37
N ALA A 128 30.81 -5.47 -1.32
CA ALA A 128 30.52 -4.76 -0.08
C ALA A 128 29.43 -5.48 0.74
N ILE A 129 29.29 -5.10 2.01
CA ILE A 129 28.27 -5.64 2.91
C ILE A 129 27.08 -4.67 2.96
N TYR A 130 25.88 -5.20 2.77
CA TYR A 130 24.64 -4.42 2.82
C TYR A 130 24.34 -3.96 4.25
N GLY A 131 23.91 -2.71 4.42
CA GLY A 131 23.52 -2.14 5.71
C GLY A 131 24.69 -1.96 6.67
N ASN A 132 25.88 -1.65 6.14
CA ASN A 132 27.08 -1.41 6.91
C ASN A 132 27.52 0.05 6.74
N ASP A 133 28.13 0.61 7.77
CA ASP A 133 28.62 1.99 7.75
C ASP A 133 29.50 2.28 6.51
N GLY A 134 29.17 3.36 5.80
CA GLY A 134 29.84 3.75 4.57
C GLY A 134 29.45 2.95 3.32
N ALA A 135 28.49 2.01 3.43
CA ALA A 135 27.96 1.31 2.27
C ALA A 135 27.44 2.29 1.20
N VAL A 136 27.73 1.95 -0.05
CA VAL A 136 27.35 2.77 -1.21
C VAL A 136 26.34 2.00 -2.04
N TYR A 137 25.19 2.63 -2.27
CA TYR A 137 24.10 2.08 -3.07
C TYR A 137 23.86 2.90 -4.34
N ILE A 138 23.15 2.23 -5.24
CA ILE A 138 22.49 2.77 -6.43
C ILE A 138 21.05 2.24 -6.43
N THR A 139 20.17 2.84 -7.22
CA THR A 139 18.81 2.31 -7.42
C THR A 139 18.84 1.18 -8.46
N GLU A 140 18.04 0.14 -8.27
CA GLU A 140 17.92 -1.01 -9.19
C GLU A 140 17.54 -0.55 -10.60
N GLN A 141 16.47 0.25 -10.70
CA GLN A 141 16.23 1.08 -11.88
C GLN A 141 17.14 2.30 -11.82
N GLN A 142 18.16 2.34 -12.68
CA GLN A 142 19.25 3.29 -12.56
C GLN A 142 18.80 4.75 -12.74
N THR A 143 18.91 5.51 -11.65
CA THR A 143 18.76 6.97 -11.64
C THR A 143 20.11 7.69 -11.77
N PHE A 144 21.22 6.94 -11.75
CA PHE A 144 22.60 7.44 -11.68
C PHE A 144 22.88 8.29 -10.41
N SER A 145 22.15 7.99 -9.33
CA SER A 145 22.42 8.56 -8.01
C SER A 145 23.36 7.64 -7.22
N LYS A 146 24.30 8.24 -6.49
CA LYS A 146 25.15 7.56 -5.50
C LYS A 146 24.58 7.81 -4.11
N ILE A 147 24.18 6.77 -3.40
CA ILE A 147 23.60 6.86 -2.06
C ILE A 147 24.62 6.31 -1.07
N ILE A 148 24.92 7.05 -0.01
CA ILE A 148 25.95 6.70 0.98
C ILE A 148 25.29 6.63 2.35
N GLU A 149 25.47 5.52 3.04
CA GLU A 149 24.96 5.28 4.39
C GLU A 149 25.96 5.72 5.46
N THR A 150 25.44 6.20 6.58
CA THR A 150 26.23 6.44 7.78
C THR A 150 25.47 5.92 8.99
N ASP A 151 26.10 5.06 9.77
CA ASP A 151 25.48 4.35 10.89
C ASP A 151 25.59 5.11 12.21
N ALA A 152 24.73 4.74 13.15
CA ALA A 152 24.91 5.01 14.56
C ALA A 152 24.47 3.79 15.40
N ASP A 153 24.86 3.79 16.67
CA ASP A 153 24.35 2.82 17.64
C ASP A 153 23.03 3.31 18.25
N PHE A 154 22.01 2.45 18.20
CA PHE A 154 20.69 2.70 18.76
C PHE A 154 20.40 1.72 19.89
N GLY A 155 21.17 1.82 20.98
CA GLY A 155 21.00 0.95 22.14
C GLY A 155 21.53 -0.47 21.89
N GLY A 156 22.72 -0.59 21.29
CA GLY A 156 23.36 -1.86 20.96
C GLY A 156 22.99 -2.44 19.59
N VAL A 157 22.10 -1.78 18.85
CA VAL A 157 21.76 -2.12 17.47
C VAL A 157 22.35 -1.07 16.54
N LYS A 158 23.33 -1.48 15.73
CA LYS A 158 23.85 -0.65 14.63
C LYS A 158 22.82 -0.59 13.50
N ALA A 159 22.49 0.62 13.07
CA ALA A 159 21.59 0.86 11.96
C ALA A 159 21.92 2.21 11.28
N PRO A 160 21.43 2.45 10.06
CA PRO A 160 21.62 3.73 9.39
C PRO A 160 21.09 4.88 10.23
N SER A 161 21.98 5.83 10.54
CA SER A 161 21.61 7.10 11.13
C SER A 161 21.09 8.04 10.05
N TYR A 162 21.81 8.20 8.95
CA TYR A 162 21.39 9.06 7.85
C TYR A 162 21.98 8.59 6.53
N PHE A 163 21.46 9.13 5.43
CA PHE A 163 21.97 8.88 4.09
C PHE A 163 22.29 10.19 3.37
N ILE A 164 23.33 10.14 2.53
CA ILE A 164 23.65 11.20 1.57
C ILE A 164 23.42 10.68 0.16
N VAL A 165 22.58 11.35 -0.61
CA VAL A 165 22.33 11.05 -2.02
C VAL A 165 22.99 12.11 -2.89
N LYS A 166 23.90 11.70 -3.76
CA LYS A 166 24.51 12.53 -4.80
C LYS A 166 23.91 12.16 -6.14
N THR A 167 23.16 13.10 -6.73
CA THR A 167 22.45 12.89 -7.99
C THR A 167 23.34 13.18 -9.20
N LYS A 168 22.96 12.68 -10.38
CA LYS A 168 23.63 12.98 -11.65
C LYS A 168 23.65 14.47 -12.02
N SER A 169 22.69 15.25 -11.54
CA SER A 169 22.63 16.71 -11.76
C SER A 169 23.56 17.49 -10.82
N GLY A 170 24.27 16.81 -9.92
CA GLY A 170 25.20 17.42 -8.97
C GLY A 170 24.57 17.90 -7.66
N LEU A 171 23.26 17.64 -7.44
CA LEU A 171 22.63 17.91 -6.15
C LEU A 171 23.14 16.92 -5.09
N THR A 172 23.41 17.44 -3.90
CA THR A 172 23.64 16.66 -2.69
C THR A 172 22.41 16.78 -1.79
N MET A 173 21.80 15.65 -1.48
CA MET A 173 20.59 15.55 -0.66
C MET A 173 20.91 14.77 0.62
N GLU A 174 20.42 15.26 1.76
CA GLU A 174 20.58 14.64 3.07
C GLU A 174 19.23 14.09 3.54
N TYR A 175 19.23 12.84 4.04
CA TYR A 175 18.05 12.13 4.52
C TYR A 175 18.26 11.67 5.94
N GLY A 176 17.37 12.09 6.86
CA GLY A 176 17.45 11.73 8.28
C GLY A 176 18.65 12.32 9.03
N ASN A 177 19.32 13.33 8.47
CA ASN A 177 20.50 13.95 9.09
C ASN A 177 20.13 14.92 10.22
N THR A 178 18.84 15.21 10.39
CA THR A 178 18.30 15.88 11.58
C THR A 178 17.48 14.89 12.40
N ASP A 179 17.17 15.24 13.64
CA ASP A 179 16.46 14.36 14.56
C ASP A 179 14.94 14.29 14.27
N ASP A 180 14.36 15.36 13.72
CA ASP A 180 12.97 15.43 13.24
C ASP A 180 12.74 14.69 11.91
N SER A 181 13.78 14.56 11.07
CA SER A 181 13.70 13.86 9.78
C SER A 181 14.00 12.36 9.86
N LYS A 182 14.23 11.84 11.08
CA LYS A 182 14.56 10.45 11.35
C LYS A 182 13.45 9.79 12.16
N ILE A 183 12.58 9.06 11.47
CA ILE A 183 11.36 8.52 12.07
C ILE A 183 11.66 7.20 12.76
N ARG A 184 11.19 7.07 14.00
CA ARG A 184 11.34 5.91 14.88
C ARG A 184 10.01 5.66 15.60
N LEU A 185 9.84 4.45 16.12
CA LEU A 185 8.69 4.08 16.94
C LEU A 185 9.17 3.76 18.35
N ASN A 186 8.70 4.53 19.34
CA ASN A 186 9.01 4.36 20.75
C ASN A 186 10.51 4.10 21.06
N GLY A 187 11.40 4.84 20.40
CA GLY A 187 12.86 4.71 20.59
C GLY A 187 13.53 3.56 19.82
N SER A 188 12.83 2.90 18.90
CA SER A 188 13.38 1.89 17.98
C SER A 188 14.53 2.43 17.11
N VAL A 189 15.18 1.54 16.35
CA VAL A 189 15.97 1.96 15.19
C VAL A 189 15.11 2.74 14.18
N PRO A 190 15.70 3.59 13.33
CA PRO A 190 14.93 4.34 12.33
C PRO A 190 14.24 3.43 11.29
N ILE A 191 13.04 3.85 10.90
CA ILE A 191 12.18 3.20 9.89
C ILE A 191 12.04 4.03 8.61
N TYR A 192 12.13 5.36 8.73
CA TYR A 192 12.15 6.30 7.61
C TYR A 192 13.23 7.35 7.83
N TRP A 193 13.89 7.73 6.74
CA TRP A 193 14.83 8.85 6.68
C TRP A 193 14.27 9.85 5.66
N LEU A 194 13.63 10.89 6.17
CA LEU A 194 13.02 11.94 5.36
C LEU A 194 14.11 12.88 4.82
N ILE A 195 13.92 13.39 3.60
CA ILE A 195 14.80 14.42 3.06
C ILE A 195 14.75 15.66 3.95
N ASN A 196 15.90 16.12 4.44
CA ASN A 196 15.99 17.28 5.34
C ASN A 196 16.77 18.45 4.74
N LYS A 197 17.58 18.20 3.70
CA LYS A 197 18.36 19.26 3.03
C LYS A 197 18.73 18.90 1.61
N VAL A 198 18.71 19.88 0.72
CA VAL A 198 19.20 19.77 -0.66
C VAL A 198 20.13 20.94 -0.95
N THR A 199 21.31 20.63 -1.47
CA THR A 199 22.36 21.61 -1.79
C THR A 199 22.82 21.42 -3.23
N ASP A 200 22.95 22.52 -3.97
CA ASP A 200 23.50 22.53 -5.34
C ASP A 200 25.04 22.60 -5.35
N THR A 201 25.63 22.53 -6.55
CA THR A 201 27.09 22.56 -6.73
C THR A 201 27.74 23.91 -6.40
N LYS A 202 26.95 24.97 -6.22
CA LYS A 202 27.39 26.32 -5.84
C LYS A 202 27.13 26.63 -4.36
N GLY A 203 26.64 25.66 -3.60
CA GLY A 203 26.35 25.78 -2.18
C GLY A 203 25.02 26.47 -1.87
N ASN A 204 24.17 26.75 -2.87
CA ASN A 204 22.80 27.18 -2.57
C ASN A 204 22.01 25.98 -2.06
N TYR A 205 21.15 26.20 -1.07
CA TYR A 205 20.43 25.11 -0.44
C TYR A 205 19.01 25.49 -0.04
N TYR A 206 18.23 24.43 0.22
CA TYR A 206 17.03 24.50 1.02
C TYR A 206 17.01 23.39 2.09
N THR A 207 16.32 23.64 3.19
CA THR A 207 16.10 22.71 4.30
C THR A 207 14.62 22.46 4.50
N ILE A 208 14.29 21.30 5.07
CA ILE A 208 12.92 20.92 5.41
C ILE A 208 12.92 20.53 6.89
N THR A 209 11.98 21.11 7.63
CA THR A 209 11.75 20.82 9.05
C THR A 209 10.40 20.13 9.19
N TYR A 210 10.32 19.16 10.10
CA TYR A 210 9.16 18.31 10.31
C TYR A 210 8.66 18.42 11.75
N ASN A 211 7.34 18.29 11.90
CA ASN A 211 6.74 17.90 13.17
C ASN A 211 6.74 16.38 13.22
N THR A 212 7.32 15.80 14.27
CA THR A 212 7.49 14.34 14.39
C THR A 212 7.15 13.88 15.80
N ASP A 213 6.25 12.90 15.91
CA ASP A 213 6.00 12.14 17.13
C ASP A 213 6.84 10.86 17.10
N LYS A 214 7.83 10.77 18.00
CA LYS A 214 8.76 9.62 18.05
C LYS A 214 8.22 8.42 18.79
N VAL A 215 7.06 8.54 19.44
CA VAL A 215 6.37 7.42 20.06
C VAL A 215 5.56 6.69 19.01
N THR A 216 4.75 7.42 18.25
CA THR A 216 3.82 6.86 17.26
C THR A 216 4.36 6.84 15.83
N GLY A 217 5.47 7.52 15.56
CA GLY A 217 6.04 7.66 14.23
C GLY A 217 5.28 8.59 13.30
N GLU A 218 4.29 9.34 13.78
CA GLU A 218 3.60 10.34 12.94
C GLU A 218 4.55 11.47 12.57
N TYR A 219 4.51 11.89 11.30
CA TYR A 219 5.28 13.03 10.83
C TYR A 219 4.57 13.80 9.71
N TYR A 220 4.88 15.09 9.61
CA TYR A 220 4.43 15.97 8.53
C TYR A 220 5.35 17.21 8.44
N PRO A 221 5.56 17.79 7.25
CA PRO A 221 6.45 18.94 7.10
C PRO A 221 5.88 20.17 7.81
N ASP A 222 6.70 20.89 8.57
CA ASP A 222 6.33 22.13 9.24
C ASP A 222 6.58 23.33 8.31
N HIS A 223 7.82 23.46 7.85
CA HIS A 223 8.23 24.49 6.90
C HIS A 223 9.45 24.07 6.07
N MET A 224 9.68 24.80 4.98
CA MET A 224 10.89 24.71 4.16
C MET A 224 11.53 26.08 4.01
N ASP A 225 12.82 26.17 4.29
CA ASP A 225 13.61 27.38 4.12
C ASP A 225 14.55 27.22 2.93
N TYR A 226 14.55 28.18 2.01
CA TYR A 226 15.36 28.13 0.79
C TYR A 226 15.98 29.48 0.47
N THR A 227 16.86 29.53 -0.53
CA THR A 227 17.73 30.66 -0.91
C THR A 227 18.96 30.89 -0.02
N GLY A 228 19.26 29.96 0.90
CA GLY A 228 20.47 30.02 1.70
C GLY A 228 21.73 29.64 0.92
N ASN A 229 22.88 30.19 1.30
CA ASN A 229 24.20 29.79 0.82
C ASN A 229 25.24 30.01 1.92
N LEU A 230 25.80 28.93 2.47
CA LEU A 230 26.70 29.00 3.62
C LEU A 230 28.03 29.68 3.27
N GLN A 231 28.58 29.41 2.09
CA GLN A 231 29.87 29.97 1.64
C GLN A 231 29.77 31.48 1.37
N ALA A 232 28.60 31.95 0.93
CA ALA A 232 28.31 33.37 0.74
C ALA A 232 27.83 34.07 2.02
N GLY A 233 27.74 33.36 3.16
CA GLY A 233 27.20 33.92 4.40
C GLY A 233 25.71 34.31 4.32
N LEU A 234 24.96 33.71 3.40
CA LEU A 234 23.56 34.04 3.13
C LEU A 234 22.64 33.05 3.85
N THR A 235 21.80 33.57 4.74
CA THR A 235 20.71 32.81 5.35
C THR A 235 19.50 32.77 4.40
N PRO A 236 18.68 31.71 4.45
CA PRO A 236 17.40 31.66 3.72
C PRO A 236 16.54 32.90 3.98
N TYR A 237 15.99 33.50 2.93
CA TYR A 237 15.02 34.61 3.03
C TYR A 237 13.68 34.30 2.36
N CYS A 238 13.52 33.09 1.80
CA CYS A 238 12.24 32.59 1.34
C CYS A 238 11.86 31.35 2.14
N ARG A 239 10.57 31.21 2.43
CA ARG A 239 10.03 30.11 3.25
C ARG A 239 8.73 29.58 2.66
N VAL A 240 8.47 28.29 2.82
CA VAL A 240 7.15 27.68 2.63
C VAL A 240 6.67 27.19 4.00
N VAL A 241 5.46 27.57 4.41
CA VAL A 241 4.87 27.17 5.69
C VAL A 241 3.65 26.29 5.42
N PHE A 242 3.56 25.16 6.12
CA PHE A 242 2.42 24.24 6.05
C PHE A 242 1.53 24.42 7.27
N GLY A 243 0.25 24.74 7.07
CA GLY A 243 -0.74 24.84 8.13
C GLY A 243 -1.62 23.60 8.19
N TYR A 244 -2.00 23.20 9.40
CA TYR A 244 -2.72 21.97 9.66
C TYR A 244 -3.97 22.18 10.51
N GLU A 245 -4.96 21.31 10.32
CA GLU A 245 -6.10 21.16 11.21
C GLU A 245 -6.24 19.70 11.66
N SER A 246 -6.92 19.47 12.79
CA SER A 246 -7.24 18.12 13.25
C SER A 246 -8.33 17.49 12.38
N ARG A 247 -8.35 16.16 12.33
CA ARG A 247 -9.33 15.35 11.61
C ARG A 247 -9.72 14.14 12.45
N ASN A 248 -10.81 13.47 12.09
CA ASN A 248 -11.37 12.36 12.87
C ASN A 248 -11.07 10.98 12.29
N ASP A 249 -10.70 10.91 11.02
CA ASP A 249 -10.35 9.68 10.31
C ASP A 249 -8.87 9.32 10.51
N VAL A 250 -8.50 9.16 11.79
CA VAL A 250 -7.16 8.77 12.23
C VAL A 250 -6.91 7.30 11.89
N ILE A 251 -5.71 7.00 11.40
CA ILE A 251 -5.30 5.63 11.09
C ILE A 251 -4.30 5.20 12.15
N SER A 252 -4.66 4.18 12.93
CA SER A 252 -3.77 3.51 13.88
C SER A 252 -3.47 2.11 13.36
N ARG A 253 -2.19 1.75 13.34
CA ARG A 253 -1.64 0.49 12.84
C ARG A 253 -0.61 -0.03 13.83
N TYR A 254 -0.10 -1.25 13.64
CA TYR A 254 1.04 -1.73 14.43
C TYR A 254 2.15 -2.29 13.57
N PHE A 255 3.38 -1.92 13.92
CA PHE A 255 4.56 -2.43 13.26
C PHE A 255 5.55 -2.94 14.29
N LYS A 256 5.81 -4.25 14.25
CA LYS A 256 6.71 -4.97 15.17
C LYS A 256 6.44 -4.68 16.65
N GLY A 257 5.15 -4.69 17.01
CA GLY A 257 4.70 -4.46 18.39
C GLY A 257 4.63 -2.99 18.81
N TYR A 258 4.99 -2.05 17.94
CA TYR A 258 4.87 -0.62 18.20
C TYR A 258 3.63 -0.05 17.53
N GLN A 259 2.89 0.80 18.24
CA GLN A 259 1.77 1.53 17.68
C GLN A 259 2.29 2.57 16.69
N MET A 260 1.77 2.53 15.47
CA MET A 260 1.95 3.55 14.46
C MET A 260 0.67 4.36 14.32
N VAL A 261 0.76 5.68 14.43
CA VAL A 261 -0.40 6.56 14.22
C VAL A 261 -0.11 7.49 13.05
N SER A 262 -1.12 7.72 12.23
CA SER A 262 -1.06 8.65 11.10
C SER A 262 -2.41 9.32 10.90
N CYS A 263 -2.42 10.41 10.13
CA CYS A 263 -3.64 11.17 9.83
C CYS A 263 -4.34 11.73 11.08
N THR A 264 -3.61 12.15 12.12
CA THR A 264 -4.19 12.99 13.18
C THR A 264 -4.38 14.43 12.71
N LYS A 265 -3.60 14.83 11.70
CA LYS A 265 -3.64 16.13 11.02
C LYS A 265 -3.93 15.98 9.53
N ARG A 266 -4.52 17.03 8.94
CA ARG A 266 -4.55 17.25 7.49
C ARG A 266 -4.12 18.65 7.14
N LEU A 267 -3.50 18.80 5.97
CA LEU A 267 -3.01 20.07 5.48
C LEU A 267 -4.17 21.00 5.15
N SER A 268 -4.29 22.12 5.87
CA SER A 268 -5.33 23.13 5.65
C SER A 268 -4.82 24.33 4.85
N SER A 269 -3.50 24.57 4.85
CA SER A 269 -2.93 25.66 4.06
C SER A 269 -1.46 25.46 3.68
N VAL A 270 -1.05 26.10 2.59
CA VAL A 270 0.36 26.25 2.20
C VAL A 270 0.62 27.71 1.89
N THR A 271 1.61 28.32 2.55
CA THR A 271 1.93 29.73 2.39
C THR A 271 3.37 29.91 1.95
N SER A 272 3.61 30.56 0.81
CA SER A 272 4.92 30.95 0.33
C SER A 272 5.24 32.37 0.79
N LEU A 273 6.38 32.53 1.47
CA LEU A 273 6.88 33.77 2.02
C LEU A 273 8.16 34.21 1.29
N PHE A 274 8.27 35.52 1.05
CA PHE A 274 9.47 36.20 0.60
C PHE A 274 9.79 37.33 1.59
N LYS A 275 10.93 37.23 2.28
CA LYS A 275 11.34 38.18 3.34
C LYS A 275 10.21 38.44 4.34
N ASP A 276 9.64 37.35 4.86
CA ASP A 276 8.53 37.30 5.82
C ASP A 276 7.19 37.88 5.34
N LYS A 277 7.08 38.27 4.07
CA LYS A 277 5.81 38.70 3.46
C LYS A 277 5.20 37.59 2.64
N VAL A 278 3.88 37.44 2.71
CA VAL A 278 3.14 36.48 1.89
C VAL A 278 3.30 36.84 0.41
N ALA A 279 3.85 35.91 -0.36
CA ALA A 279 3.92 35.99 -1.80
C ALA A 279 2.72 35.29 -2.46
N ARG A 280 2.37 34.10 -1.93
CA ARG A 280 1.25 33.27 -2.37
C ARG A 280 0.71 32.46 -1.18
N SER A 281 -0.58 32.15 -1.19
CA SER A 281 -1.16 31.21 -0.22
C SER A 281 -2.21 30.31 -0.87
N TYR A 282 -2.35 29.11 -0.34
CA TYR A 282 -3.33 28.12 -0.76
C TYR A 282 -4.10 27.67 0.47
N LYS A 283 -5.43 27.70 0.42
CA LYS A 283 -6.31 27.16 1.45
C LYS A 283 -7.02 25.93 0.91
N LEU A 284 -7.07 24.88 1.72
CA LEU A 284 -7.65 23.59 1.38
C LEU A 284 -8.85 23.34 2.29
N TYR A 285 -9.97 22.96 1.69
CA TYR A 285 -11.22 22.68 2.38
C TYR A 285 -11.65 21.24 2.14
N TYR A 286 -12.29 20.65 3.14
CA TYR A 286 -12.61 19.22 3.15
C TYR A 286 -14.08 18.97 3.51
N ASP A 287 -14.62 17.87 2.99
CA ASP A 287 -15.86 17.23 3.45
C ASP A 287 -15.53 15.80 3.96
N SER A 288 -16.53 15.05 4.41
CA SER A 288 -16.41 13.63 4.75
C SER A 288 -17.71 12.86 4.58
N LYS A 289 -18.71 13.43 3.89
CA LYS A 289 -20.07 12.87 3.79
C LYS A 289 -20.17 11.62 2.94
N THR A 290 -19.20 11.36 2.08
CA THR A 290 -19.35 10.42 0.96
C THR A 290 -18.75 9.06 1.29
N VAL A 291 -17.51 9.05 1.77
CA VAL A 291 -16.72 7.86 2.12
C VAL A 291 -16.41 7.77 3.62
N GLY A 292 -16.81 8.75 4.43
CA GLY A 292 -16.56 8.76 5.87
C GLY A 292 -15.11 9.08 6.25
N VAL A 293 -14.29 9.48 5.28
CA VAL A 293 -12.90 9.92 5.43
C VAL A 293 -12.75 11.36 4.91
N SER A 294 -11.64 12.02 5.19
CA SER A 294 -11.39 13.38 4.70
C SER A 294 -11.31 13.40 3.18
N GLU A 295 -12.21 14.16 2.57
CA GLU A 295 -12.37 14.33 1.13
C GLU A 295 -12.00 15.77 0.78
N LEU A 296 -10.96 16.01 -0.02
CA LEU A 296 -10.64 17.37 -0.47
C LEU A 296 -11.82 17.89 -1.31
N ASP A 297 -12.47 18.96 -0.85
CA ASP A 297 -13.64 19.59 -1.50
C ASP A 297 -13.20 20.74 -2.40
N SER A 298 -12.30 21.58 -1.93
CA SER A 298 -11.85 22.73 -2.71
C SER A 298 -10.50 23.29 -2.31
N VAL A 299 -9.86 23.96 -3.26
CA VAL A 299 -8.59 24.68 -3.10
C VAL A 299 -8.76 26.11 -3.59
N ILE A 300 -8.35 27.07 -2.77
CA ILE A 300 -8.35 28.51 -3.08
C ILE A 300 -6.92 29.01 -3.05
N GLU A 301 -6.47 29.59 -4.15
CA GLU A 301 -5.19 30.29 -4.25
C GLU A 301 -5.39 31.80 -4.07
N SER A 302 -4.54 32.43 -3.26
CA SER A 302 -4.51 33.88 -3.04
C SER A 302 -3.14 34.48 -3.40
N GLY A 303 -3.16 35.70 -3.95
CA GLY A 303 -1.98 36.52 -4.19
C GLY A 303 -1.48 37.26 -2.94
N ALA A 304 -0.36 37.97 -3.10
CA ALA A 304 0.26 38.77 -2.03
C ALA A 304 -0.64 39.92 -1.50
N ASP A 305 -1.58 40.39 -2.31
CA ASP A 305 -2.57 41.42 -1.95
C ASP A 305 -3.83 40.84 -1.29
N GLY A 306 -3.88 39.53 -1.08
CA GLY A 306 -5.04 38.81 -0.54
C GLY A 306 -6.16 38.57 -1.56
N SER A 307 -5.98 38.95 -2.83
CA SER A 307 -6.94 38.63 -3.88
C SER A 307 -6.98 37.11 -4.13
N GLU A 308 -8.18 36.56 -4.27
CA GLU A 308 -8.41 35.11 -4.42
C GLU A 308 -8.78 34.77 -5.87
N HIS A 309 -8.20 33.68 -6.38
CA HIS A 309 -8.73 33.01 -7.56
C HIS A 309 -10.06 32.33 -7.24
N LEU A 310 -10.84 32.00 -8.29
CA LEU A 310 -12.01 31.14 -8.11
C LEU A 310 -11.57 29.76 -7.57
N PRO A 311 -12.33 29.15 -6.65
CA PRO A 311 -11.98 27.86 -6.05
C PRO A 311 -11.96 26.76 -7.11
N VAL A 312 -10.92 25.93 -7.10
CA VAL A 312 -10.95 24.61 -7.75
C VAL A 312 -11.76 23.69 -6.86
N ARG A 313 -12.79 23.03 -7.42
CA ARG A 313 -13.73 22.19 -6.65
C ARG A 313 -13.68 20.75 -7.11
N PHE A 314 -13.76 19.84 -6.14
CA PHE A 314 -13.82 18.41 -6.34
C PHE A 314 -15.16 17.85 -5.83
N ARG A 315 -15.60 16.76 -6.43
CA ARG A 315 -16.85 16.09 -6.09
C ARG A 315 -16.59 14.59 -6.01
N TRP A 316 -17.03 13.99 -4.92
CA TRP A 316 -16.81 12.59 -4.61
C TRP A 316 -18.08 11.80 -4.85
N THR A 317 -17.92 10.56 -5.32
CA THR A 317 -19.03 9.62 -5.52
C THR A 317 -19.03 8.58 -4.42
N GLY A 318 -20.11 8.51 -3.66
CA GLY A 318 -20.29 7.53 -2.59
C GLY A 318 -20.83 6.22 -3.14
N SER A 319 -20.77 5.18 -2.33
CA SER A 319 -21.32 3.87 -2.72
C SER A 319 -22.85 3.83 -2.73
N GLY A 320 -23.52 4.88 -2.25
CA GLY A 320 -24.98 4.91 -2.08
C GLY A 320 -25.48 3.73 -1.23
N GLU A 321 -26.80 3.54 -1.15
CA GLU A 321 -27.32 2.27 -0.65
C GLU A 321 -27.00 1.16 -1.66
N ARG A 322 -26.17 0.19 -1.24
CA ARG A 322 -25.97 -1.04 -2.02
C ARG A 322 -27.27 -1.86 -2.01
N LYS A 323 -28.02 -1.82 -3.11
CA LYS A 323 -29.23 -2.63 -3.29
C LYS A 323 -28.87 -3.93 -3.98
N TYR A 324 -29.05 -5.05 -3.28
CA TYR A 324 -28.83 -6.38 -3.83
C TYR A 324 -30.09 -6.85 -4.55
N LYS A 325 -29.94 -7.29 -5.80
CA LYS A 325 -31.00 -7.97 -6.55
C LYS A 325 -30.54 -9.38 -6.82
N MET A 326 -31.36 -10.35 -6.45
CA MET A 326 -31.14 -11.74 -6.85
C MET A 326 -31.26 -11.83 -8.38
N VAL A 327 -30.17 -12.24 -9.03
CA VAL A 327 -30.13 -12.49 -10.47
C VAL A 327 -29.66 -13.92 -10.67
N ARG A 328 -30.45 -14.72 -11.41
CA ARG A 328 -30.04 -16.06 -11.82
C ARG A 328 -29.20 -15.94 -13.10
N GLN A 329 -27.89 -16.17 -13.01
CA GLN A 329 -26.97 -15.97 -14.13
C GLN A 329 -26.55 -17.27 -14.83
N THR A 330 -26.42 -18.40 -14.11
CA THR A 330 -25.97 -19.68 -14.67
C THR A 330 -26.64 -20.89 -14.01
N ASN A 331 -26.63 -22.04 -14.70
CA ASN A 331 -27.06 -23.34 -14.19
C ASN A 331 -25.87 -24.31 -14.23
N ILE A 332 -25.06 -24.34 -13.18
CA ILE A 332 -24.09 -25.42 -12.96
C ILE A 332 -24.86 -26.55 -12.25
N PRO A 333 -24.96 -27.76 -12.83
CA PRO A 333 -25.61 -28.88 -12.16
C PRO A 333 -24.86 -29.23 -10.87
N CYS A 334 -25.52 -29.09 -9.72
CA CYS A 334 -24.96 -29.45 -8.41
C CYS A 334 -25.91 -30.40 -7.67
N SER A 335 -25.35 -31.43 -7.06
CA SER A 335 -26.03 -32.26 -6.07
C SER A 335 -25.97 -31.58 -4.70
N SER A 336 -26.79 -32.04 -3.74
CA SER A 336 -26.74 -31.56 -2.36
C SER A 336 -25.44 -31.90 -1.62
N THR A 337 -24.62 -32.79 -2.17
CA THR A 337 -23.32 -33.20 -1.61
C THR A 337 -22.13 -32.53 -2.27
N ASP A 338 -22.36 -31.75 -3.33
CA ASP A 338 -21.28 -31.05 -4.03
C ASP A 338 -20.93 -29.77 -3.25
N THR A 339 -19.64 -29.47 -3.14
CA THR A 339 -19.19 -28.17 -2.63
C THR A 339 -18.77 -27.27 -3.79
N LEU A 340 -19.24 -26.02 -3.77
CA LEU A 340 -18.88 -24.99 -4.74
C LEU A 340 -18.06 -23.91 -4.05
N GLN A 341 -17.01 -23.43 -4.70
CA GLN A 341 -16.14 -22.35 -4.24
C GLN A 341 -15.97 -21.33 -5.37
N SER A 342 -15.79 -20.06 -5.03
CA SER A 342 -15.46 -19.00 -5.97
C SER A 342 -14.05 -18.49 -5.72
N LEU A 343 -13.20 -18.51 -6.74
CA LEU A 343 -11.87 -17.91 -6.73
C LEU A 343 -11.42 -17.68 -8.18
N ASP A 344 -10.53 -16.73 -8.40
CA ASP A 344 -9.88 -16.50 -9.70
C ASP A 344 -8.71 -17.48 -9.84
N PHE A 345 -8.94 -18.62 -10.50
CA PHE A 345 -7.96 -19.71 -10.52
C PHE A 345 -6.89 -19.52 -11.60
N ASN A 346 -7.16 -18.69 -12.63
CA ASN A 346 -6.24 -18.46 -13.74
C ASN A 346 -5.58 -17.07 -13.69
N SER A 347 -5.93 -16.27 -12.67
CA SER A 347 -5.46 -14.91 -12.42
C SER A 347 -5.83 -13.94 -13.54
N ASP A 348 -7.06 -14.05 -14.08
CA ASP A 348 -7.57 -13.16 -15.14
C ASP A 348 -8.38 -11.95 -14.61
N GLY A 349 -8.53 -11.84 -13.29
CA GLY A 349 -9.28 -10.79 -12.60
C GLY A 349 -10.79 -11.03 -12.57
N VAL A 350 -11.27 -12.17 -13.05
CA VAL A 350 -12.68 -12.60 -12.99
C VAL A 350 -12.79 -13.81 -12.06
N MET A 351 -13.78 -13.79 -11.16
CA MET A 351 -14.01 -14.93 -10.26
C MET A 351 -14.56 -16.13 -11.03
N ASP A 352 -13.88 -17.26 -10.91
CA ASP A 352 -14.30 -18.55 -11.43
C ASP A 352 -15.09 -19.35 -10.40
N LEU A 353 -15.58 -20.53 -10.81
CA LEU A 353 -16.26 -21.46 -9.92
C LEU A 353 -15.58 -22.83 -9.95
N ILE A 354 -15.29 -23.36 -8.76
CA ILE A 354 -14.72 -24.69 -8.57
C ILE A 354 -15.71 -25.57 -7.83
N LYS A 355 -16.03 -26.70 -8.44
CA LYS A 355 -16.96 -27.68 -7.89
C LYS A 355 -16.19 -28.94 -7.51
N PHE A 356 -16.39 -29.41 -6.28
CA PHE A 356 -15.97 -30.74 -5.85
C PHE A 356 -17.20 -31.64 -5.68
N PRO A 357 -17.45 -32.55 -6.63
CA PRO A 357 -18.45 -33.59 -6.44
C PRO A 357 -17.99 -34.59 -5.38
N LEU A 358 -18.93 -35.17 -4.63
CA LEU A 358 -18.62 -36.25 -3.69
C LEU A 358 -18.07 -37.46 -4.46
N ASN A 359 -16.85 -37.88 -4.11
CA ASN A 359 -16.12 -38.97 -4.79
C ASN A 359 -15.94 -38.76 -6.31
N GLY A 360 -15.96 -37.50 -6.77
CA GLY A 360 -15.74 -37.14 -8.17
C GLY A 360 -14.50 -36.28 -8.36
N ASN A 361 -14.11 -36.11 -9.62
CA ASN A 361 -13.07 -35.17 -9.99
C ASN A 361 -13.55 -33.74 -9.78
N MET A 362 -12.65 -32.89 -9.31
CA MET A 362 -12.81 -31.44 -9.31
C MET A 362 -13.19 -30.97 -10.72
N GLU A 363 -14.18 -30.08 -10.79
CA GLU A 363 -14.60 -29.44 -12.02
C GLU A 363 -14.38 -27.93 -11.90
N ILE A 364 -13.71 -27.35 -12.89
CA ILE A 364 -13.43 -25.92 -12.95
C ILE A 364 -14.33 -25.28 -14.00
N TYR A 365 -14.95 -24.16 -13.65
CA TYR A 365 -15.81 -23.37 -14.50
C TYR A 365 -15.24 -21.96 -14.59
N GLN A 366 -14.56 -21.65 -15.70
CA GLN A 366 -13.94 -20.36 -15.93
C GLN A 366 -14.99 -19.28 -16.19
N GLY A 367 -14.92 -18.20 -15.43
CA GLY A 367 -15.72 -17.01 -15.55
C GLY A 367 -15.20 -16.12 -16.69
N THR A 368 -16.11 -15.60 -17.48
CA THR A 368 -15.82 -14.54 -18.46
C THR A 368 -16.81 -13.42 -18.27
N LYS A 369 -16.32 -12.19 -18.38
CA LYS A 369 -17.17 -11.00 -18.27
C LYS A 369 -17.72 -10.64 -19.65
N ASP A 370 -19.02 -10.88 -19.84
CA ASP A 370 -19.79 -10.16 -20.85
C ASP A 370 -20.32 -8.87 -20.20
N THR A 371 -20.54 -7.83 -20.99
CA THR A 371 -20.93 -6.45 -20.62
C THR A 371 -22.08 -6.32 -19.60
N SER A 372 -22.83 -7.40 -19.32
CA SER A 372 -23.94 -7.43 -18.35
C SER A 372 -23.97 -8.63 -17.40
N ARG A 373 -23.08 -9.63 -17.52
CA ARG A 373 -23.12 -10.87 -16.70
C ARG A 373 -21.82 -11.67 -16.75
N LEU A 374 -21.63 -12.51 -15.74
CA LEU A 374 -20.61 -13.56 -15.74
C LEU A 374 -21.13 -14.79 -16.49
N ILE A 375 -20.31 -15.32 -17.39
CA ILE A 375 -20.57 -16.57 -18.11
C ILE A 375 -19.53 -17.59 -17.69
N TYR A 376 -19.98 -18.79 -17.34
CA TYR A 376 -19.12 -19.86 -16.81
C TYR A 376 -19.00 -20.99 -17.81
N THR A 377 -17.77 -21.35 -18.19
CA THR A 377 -17.47 -22.44 -19.13
C THR A 377 -16.63 -23.50 -18.44
N LYS A 378 -17.02 -24.77 -18.54
CA LYS A 378 -16.25 -25.87 -17.93
C LYS A 378 -14.90 -26.02 -18.64
N VAL A 379 -13.82 -26.05 -17.87
CA VAL A 379 -12.44 -26.23 -18.32
C VAL A 379 -11.92 -27.58 -17.80
N PRO A 380 -11.28 -28.42 -18.65
CA PRO A 380 -10.70 -29.67 -18.21
C PRO A 380 -9.43 -29.45 -17.37
N THR A 381 -9.12 -30.40 -16.49
CA THR A 381 -7.83 -30.45 -15.78
C THR A 381 -6.86 -31.40 -16.48
N ASN A 382 -5.55 -31.11 -16.38
CA ASN A 382 -4.50 -31.99 -16.92
C ASN A 382 -4.37 -33.31 -16.14
N ILE A 383 -4.72 -33.33 -14.85
CA ILE A 383 -4.74 -34.50 -13.98
C ILE A 383 -6.07 -34.59 -13.23
N PRO A 384 -6.53 -35.81 -12.87
CA PRO A 384 -7.65 -35.99 -11.96
C PRO A 384 -7.31 -35.46 -10.56
N ILE A 385 -8.15 -34.57 -10.03
CA ILE A 385 -8.04 -34.05 -8.66
C ILE A 385 -9.28 -34.48 -7.90
N VAL A 386 -9.12 -35.42 -6.97
CA VAL A 386 -10.24 -36.01 -6.22
C VAL A 386 -10.15 -35.62 -4.76
N ARG A 387 -11.27 -35.07 -4.26
CA ARG A 387 -11.51 -34.86 -2.84
C ARG A 387 -12.18 -36.11 -2.26
N ASN A 388 -11.48 -36.80 -1.38
CA ASN A 388 -12.01 -37.91 -0.60
C ASN A 388 -12.97 -37.39 0.48
N SER A 389 -13.88 -38.24 0.94
CA SER A 389 -14.87 -37.88 1.97
C SER A 389 -14.28 -37.41 3.30
N LYS A 390 -13.03 -37.81 3.60
CA LYS A 390 -12.28 -37.40 4.81
C LYS A 390 -11.35 -36.21 4.56
N ASP A 391 -11.22 -35.73 3.33
CA ASP A 391 -10.32 -34.63 3.01
C ASP A 391 -10.92 -33.29 3.44
N ASN A 392 -10.13 -32.59 4.23
CA ASN A 392 -10.21 -31.15 4.34
C ASN A 392 -9.35 -30.52 3.24
N TYR A 393 -9.67 -29.27 2.90
CA TYR A 393 -8.94 -28.53 1.89
C TYR A 393 -8.90 -27.04 2.20
N LEU A 394 -7.89 -26.38 1.65
CA LEU A 394 -7.75 -24.93 1.68
C LEU A 394 -7.00 -24.46 0.43
N TRP A 395 -7.11 -23.18 0.17
CA TRP A 395 -6.50 -22.49 -0.95
C TRP A 395 -5.46 -21.51 -0.43
N GLY A 396 -4.37 -21.33 -1.17
CA GLY A 396 -3.32 -20.38 -0.82
C GLY A 396 -2.25 -20.34 -1.91
N ASP A 397 -1.48 -19.26 -2.01
CA ASP A 397 -0.30 -19.17 -2.87
C ASP A 397 0.90 -19.74 -2.11
N PHE A 398 1.08 -21.07 -2.16
CA PHE A 398 2.10 -21.73 -1.32
C PHE A 398 3.51 -21.58 -1.87
N ASN A 399 3.64 -21.43 -3.19
CA ASN A 399 4.94 -21.27 -3.83
C ASN A 399 5.35 -19.80 -4.04
N GLY A 400 4.44 -18.84 -3.84
CA GLY A 400 4.68 -17.40 -3.98
C GLY A 400 4.70 -16.92 -5.43
N ASP A 401 4.02 -17.63 -6.34
CA ASP A 401 4.01 -17.30 -7.77
C ASP A 401 2.82 -16.41 -8.18
N GLY A 402 1.99 -16.00 -7.21
CA GLY A 402 0.80 -15.18 -7.40
C GLY A 402 -0.43 -15.96 -7.86
N ARG A 403 -0.34 -17.29 -8.01
CA ARG A 403 -1.46 -18.16 -8.34
C ARG A 403 -1.91 -18.91 -7.09
N ILE A 404 -3.22 -19.18 -7.05
CA ILE A 404 -3.81 -19.91 -5.93
C ILE A 404 -3.64 -21.41 -6.14
N ASP A 405 -2.93 -22.05 -5.22
CA ASP A 405 -2.69 -23.48 -5.13
C ASP A 405 -3.73 -24.17 -4.22
N LEU A 406 -3.77 -25.51 -4.27
CA LEU A 406 -4.73 -26.33 -3.52
C LEU A 406 -4.02 -27.32 -2.60
N PHE A 407 -4.33 -27.22 -1.31
CA PHE A 407 -3.86 -28.15 -0.29
C PHE A 407 -4.99 -29.04 0.23
N PHE A 408 -4.78 -30.35 0.22
CA PHE A 408 -5.64 -31.33 0.88
C PHE A 408 -4.93 -31.96 2.07
N TRP A 409 -5.66 -32.17 3.16
CA TRP A 409 -5.20 -32.97 4.28
C TRP A 409 -6.30 -33.81 4.92
N ASN A 410 -5.90 -34.97 5.44
CA ASN A 410 -6.69 -35.81 6.32
C ASN A 410 -5.76 -36.52 7.32
N GLU A 411 -6.32 -37.37 8.18
CA GLU A 411 -5.57 -38.11 9.22
C GLU A 411 -4.42 -38.98 8.67
N ASN A 412 -4.44 -39.34 7.39
CA ASN A 412 -3.51 -40.31 6.78
C ASN A 412 -2.73 -39.76 5.58
N SER A 413 -3.00 -38.53 5.12
CA SER A 413 -2.44 -38.00 3.87
C SER A 413 -2.47 -36.47 3.81
N CYS A 414 -1.41 -35.89 3.25
CA CYS A 414 -1.37 -34.51 2.77
C CYS A 414 -1.01 -34.53 1.28
N ARG A 415 -1.68 -33.71 0.47
CA ARG A 415 -1.43 -33.55 -0.97
C ARG A 415 -1.47 -32.08 -1.34
N MET A 416 -0.46 -31.60 -2.04
CA MET A 416 -0.40 -30.24 -2.56
C MET A 416 -0.47 -30.26 -4.07
N TYR A 417 -1.35 -29.45 -4.65
CA TYR A 417 -1.49 -29.26 -6.08
C TYR A 417 -1.09 -27.82 -6.41
N ILE A 418 0.07 -27.67 -7.04
CA ILE A 418 0.58 -26.37 -7.49
C ILE A 418 -0.11 -26.01 -8.79
N ASN A 419 -0.75 -24.84 -8.83
CA ASN A 419 -1.49 -24.34 -9.96
C ASN A 419 -0.56 -23.58 -10.92
N GLN A 420 -0.46 -24.08 -12.14
CA GLN A 420 0.35 -23.47 -13.20
C GLN A 420 -0.51 -22.86 -14.31
N THR A 421 -1.82 -22.77 -14.09
CA THR A 421 -2.76 -22.32 -15.11
C THR A 421 -2.64 -20.84 -15.35
N LYS A 422 -2.39 -20.44 -16.60
CA LYS A 422 -2.37 -19.05 -17.06
C LYS A 422 -3.75 -18.64 -17.58
N SER A 423 -4.02 -17.33 -17.60
CA SER A 423 -5.26 -16.76 -18.15
C SER A 423 -5.56 -17.11 -19.62
N THR A 424 -4.55 -17.52 -20.38
CA THR A 424 -4.69 -17.92 -21.80
C THR A 424 -4.84 -19.43 -21.99
N ASP A 425 -4.67 -20.23 -20.93
CA ASP A 425 -4.72 -21.69 -21.01
C ASP A 425 -6.16 -22.18 -21.15
N LYS A 426 -6.34 -23.19 -21.99
CA LYS A 426 -7.65 -23.87 -22.18
C LYS A 426 -7.78 -25.15 -21.36
N ILE A 427 -6.75 -25.49 -20.60
CA ILE A 427 -6.67 -26.65 -19.72
C ILE A 427 -6.07 -26.15 -18.41
N ALA A 428 -6.77 -26.40 -17.31
CA ALA A 428 -6.24 -26.10 -15.99
C ALA A 428 -5.10 -27.07 -15.65
N THR A 429 -3.93 -26.53 -15.38
CA THR A 429 -2.69 -27.29 -15.22
C THR A 429 -2.28 -27.30 -13.75
N PHE A 430 -2.27 -28.48 -13.14
CA PHE A 430 -1.80 -28.69 -11.79
C PHE A 430 -0.63 -29.66 -11.77
N VAL A 431 0.31 -29.41 -10.86
CA VAL A 431 1.40 -30.32 -10.54
C VAL A 431 1.20 -30.84 -9.13
N LEU A 432 1.08 -32.15 -9.01
CA LEU A 432 0.92 -32.82 -7.72
C LEU A 432 2.28 -33.02 -7.06
N ILE A 433 2.43 -32.48 -5.87
CA ILE A 433 3.56 -32.76 -4.98
C ILE A 433 3.11 -33.83 -3.98
N GLN A 434 3.61 -35.05 -4.18
CA GLN A 434 3.39 -36.23 -3.32
C GLN A 434 4.72 -36.65 -2.70
N ASN A 435 4.93 -36.37 -1.41
CA ASN A 435 5.88 -36.98 -0.46
C ASN A 435 6.06 -36.04 0.73
N PRO A 436 6.36 -36.54 1.96
CA PRO A 436 5.85 -35.94 3.18
C PRO A 436 6.39 -34.53 3.33
N ILE A 437 5.51 -33.55 3.16
CA ILE A 437 5.71 -32.26 3.81
C ILE A 437 5.75 -32.62 5.30
N PRO A 438 6.88 -32.40 6.01
CA PRO A 438 6.95 -32.67 7.44
C PRO A 438 6.18 -31.56 8.16
N ILE A 439 4.87 -31.52 7.98
CA ILE A 439 3.99 -31.06 9.04
C ILE A 439 4.21 -32.13 10.14
N PRO A 440 4.68 -31.80 11.35
CA PRO A 440 4.73 -32.69 12.48
C PRO A 440 3.38 -33.38 12.62
N TYR A 441 3.33 -34.59 12.08
CA TYR A 441 2.40 -35.59 12.48
C TYR A 441 2.74 -35.90 13.95
N PRO A 442 1.80 -35.79 14.89
CA PRO A 442 0.36 -35.77 14.68
C PRO A 442 -0.26 -34.37 14.69
N VAL A 443 -1.31 -34.16 13.88
CA VAL A 443 -2.47 -33.39 14.33
C VAL A 443 -3.12 -34.27 15.40
N PRO A 444 -2.95 -34.03 16.72
CA PRO A 444 -3.41 -35.00 17.70
C PRO A 444 -4.93 -35.01 17.73
N GLY A 445 -5.53 -36.09 17.24
CA GLY A 445 -6.65 -36.86 17.82
C GLY A 445 -7.85 -36.16 18.45
N SER A 446 -8.01 -34.84 18.32
CA SER A 446 -9.21 -34.13 18.72
C SER A 446 -9.96 -33.72 17.47
N PRO A 447 -11.26 -34.02 17.36
CA PRO A 447 -12.15 -33.47 16.32
C PRO A 447 -12.30 -31.94 16.37
N SER A 448 -11.40 -31.26 17.08
CA SER A 448 -11.42 -29.85 17.44
C SER A 448 -10.15 -29.16 16.95
N THR A 449 -9.55 -29.52 15.80
CA THR A 449 -8.41 -28.78 15.22
C THR A 449 -8.77 -28.26 13.84
N PHE A 450 -8.57 -26.97 13.57
CA PHE A 450 -8.72 -26.39 12.24
C PHE A 450 -7.38 -25.84 11.72
N VAL A 451 -7.26 -25.75 10.40
CA VAL A 451 -6.07 -25.26 9.70
C VAL A 451 -6.43 -23.97 8.97
N ILE A 452 -5.57 -22.97 9.10
CA ILE A 452 -5.70 -21.66 8.46
C ILE A 452 -4.51 -21.47 7.55
N SER A 453 -4.75 -20.86 6.38
CA SER A 453 -3.69 -20.44 5.49
C SER A 453 -3.75 -18.94 5.27
N GLN A 454 -2.63 -18.27 5.57
CA GLN A 454 -2.38 -16.85 5.35
C GLN A 454 -0.87 -16.61 5.35
N ASP A 455 -0.41 -15.48 4.80
CA ASP A 455 0.97 -15.03 4.91
C ASP A 455 1.24 -14.49 6.32
N PHE A 456 1.73 -15.36 7.22
CA PHE A 456 1.93 -14.99 8.62
C PHE A 456 3.26 -14.29 8.84
N ASN A 457 4.28 -14.55 8.02
CA ASN A 457 5.60 -13.95 8.16
C ASN A 457 5.84 -12.73 7.26
N GLY A 458 4.85 -12.37 6.43
CA GLY A 458 4.89 -11.22 5.52
C GLY A 458 5.87 -11.42 4.36
N ASP A 459 6.11 -12.68 3.97
CA ASP A 459 7.04 -13.03 2.91
C ASP A 459 6.35 -13.06 1.53
N GLY A 460 5.01 -13.06 1.49
CA GLY A 460 4.20 -13.11 0.27
C GLY A 460 3.77 -14.52 -0.12
N ARG A 461 4.08 -15.54 0.69
CA ARG A 461 3.59 -16.91 0.53
C ARG A 461 2.53 -17.21 1.58
N SER A 462 1.59 -18.07 1.21
CA SER A 462 0.61 -18.61 2.14
C SER A 462 1.28 -19.61 3.08
N ASP A 463 1.30 -19.31 4.37
CA ASP A 463 1.75 -20.20 5.43
C ASP A 463 0.58 -21.08 5.92
N LEU A 464 0.86 -22.01 6.83
CA LEU A 464 -0.16 -22.82 7.49
C LEU A 464 -0.10 -22.65 9.01
N MET A 465 -1.25 -22.50 9.65
CA MET A 465 -1.38 -22.52 11.10
C MET A 465 -2.40 -23.58 11.52
N THR A 466 -1.98 -24.49 12.40
CA THR A 466 -2.90 -25.40 13.09
C THR A 466 -3.32 -24.77 14.40
N VAL A 467 -4.61 -24.84 14.74
CA VAL A 467 -5.13 -24.33 16.02
C VAL A 467 -6.03 -25.38 16.66
N ASN A 468 -5.69 -25.76 17.89
CA ASN A 468 -6.54 -26.61 18.72
C ASN A 468 -7.72 -25.78 19.26
N ALA A 469 -8.92 -26.04 18.76
CA ALA A 469 -10.16 -25.37 19.09
C ALA A 469 -10.62 -25.57 20.56
N THR A 470 -9.97 -26.44 21.34
CA THR A 470 -10.27 -26.64 22.77
C THR A 470 -9.23 -25.96 23.67
N GLN A 471 -7.96 -25.92 23.25
CA GLN A 471 -6.84 -25.45 24.07
C GLN A 471 -6.20 -24.15 23.57
N GLY A 472 -6.60 -23.65 22.39
CA GLY A 472 -5.96 -22.50 21.73
C GLY A 472 -4.54 -22.74 21.22
N ALA A 473 -3.91 -23.87 21.60
CA ALA A 473 -2.56 -24.24 21.21
C ALA A 473 -2.41 -24.27 19.69
N ASN A 474 -1.37 -23.63 19.18
CA ASN A 474 -1.15 -23.49 17.76
C ASN A 474 0.30 -23.78 17.33
N VAL A 475 0.44 -24.22 16.09
CA VAL A 475 1.74 -24.42 15.43
C VAL A 475 1.66 -23.76 14.06
N THR A 476 2.65 -22.92 13.75
CA THR A 476 2.75 -22.23 12.45
C THR A 476 3.86 -22.85 11.61
N TYR A 477 3.58 -23.06 10.34
CA TYR A 477 4.47 -23.65 9.34
C TYR A 477 4.67 -22.62 8.23
N PHE A 478 5.89 -22.13 8.12
CA PHE A 478 6.23 -21.16 7.08
C PHE A 478 6.52 -21.88 5.77
N SER A 479 5.92 -21.42 4.68
CA SER A 479 6.22 -21.98 3.36
C SER A 479 7.62 -21.60 2.90
N THR A 480 8.32 -22.53 2.25
CA THR A 480 9.73 -22.35 1.83
C THR A 480 9.98 -22.66 0.36
N MET A 481 8.95 -22.58 -0.50
CA MET A 481 8.97 -22.95 -1.94
C MET A 481 9.24 -24.44 -2.25
N VAL A 482 10.09 -25.11 -1.48
CA VAL A 482 10.44 -26.55 -1.62
C VAL A 482 9.78 -27.43 -0.55
N GLY A 483 8.93 -26.85 0.30
CA GLY A 483 8.32 -27.50 1.46
C GLY A 483 7.96 -26.48 2.53
N TYR A 484 7.97 -26.90 3.79
CA TYR A 484 7.64 -26.05 4.93
C TYR A 484 8.75 -26.11 5.98
N GLN A 485 9.04 -24.97 6.61
CA GLN A 485 9.84 -24.91 7.83
C GLN A 485 8.92 -24.76 9.04
N THR A 486 9.12 -25.63 10.02
CA THR A 486 8.34 -25.61 11.26
C THR A 486 8.80 -24.44 12.13
N PHE A 487 7.90 -23.51 12.44
CA PHE A 487 8.08 -22.57 13.53
C PHE A 487 7.32 -23.09 14.75
N ALA A 488 7.95 -24.00 15.48
CA ALA A 488 7.47 -24.39 16.80
C ALA A 488 7.80 -23.25 17.78
N ASN A 489 6.86 -22.33 17.97
CA ASN A 489 7.00 -21.33 19.03
C ASN A 489 6.80 -22.08 20.36
N SER A 490 7.89 -22.58 20.95
CA SER A 490 7.89 -23.52 22.07
C SER A 490 7.41 -22.92 23.41
N SER A 491 6.66 -21.81 23.43
CA SER A 491 6.11 -21.28 24.69
C SER A 491 5.00 -20.24 24.63
N LYS A 492 4.51 -19.76 23.47
CA LYS A 492 3.46 -18.72 23.45
C LYS A 492 2.40 -18.97 22.38
N SER A 493 1.25 -19.45 22.84
CA SER A 493 0.02 -19.53 22.04
C SER A 493 -0.38 -18.12 21.58
N LEU A 494 -0.73 -17.94 20.30
CA LEU A 494 -1.27 -16.65 19.80
C LEU A 494 -2.56 -16.26 20.52
N PHE A 495 -3.26 -17.26 21.03
CA PHE A 495 -4.52 -17.12 21.71
C PHE A 495 -4.40 -17.53 23.17
N ASP A 496 -5.08 -16.83 24.08
CA ASP A 496 -5.23 -17.31 25.44
C ASP A 496 -6.07 -18.61 25.43
N PRO A 497 -5.53 -19.75 25.92
CA PRO A 497 -6.28 -21.00 26.04
C PRO A 497 -7.63 -20.86 26.75
N SER A 498 -7.76 -19.90 27.68
CA SER A 498 -9.00 -19.63 28.41
C SER A 498 -10.13 -19.14 27.50
N GLU A 499 -9.80 -18.55 26.35
CA GLU A 499 -10.77 -18.06 25.36
C GLU A 499 -11.40 -19.20 24.56
N PHE A 500 -10.65 -20.30 24.32
CA PHE A 500 -11.04 -21.43 23.48
C PHE A 500 -11.88 -22.51 24.19
N ASN A 501 -12.09 -22.40 25.50
CA ASN A 501 -12.94 -23.31 26.30
C ASN A 501 -14.46 -23.22 25.99
N LYS A 502 -14.87 -22.51 24.94
CA LYS A 502 -16.27 -22.36 24.52
C LYS A 502 -16.43 -22.94 23.12
N ALA A 503 -17.29 -23.94 22.96
CA ALA A 503 -17.58 -24.54 21.66
C ALA A 503 -17.96 -23.47 20.62
N GLY A 504 -17.39 -23.58 19.40
CA GLY A 504 -17.75 -22.76 18.25
C GLY A 504 -16.93 -21.49 18.03
N ILE A 505 -15.63 -21.48 18.39
CA ILE A 505 -14.72 -20.36 18.13
C ILE A 505 -13.91 -20.65 16.87
N SER A 506 -13.91 -19.68 15.95
CA SER A 506 -13.04 -19.68 14.78
C SER A 506 -12.43 -18.28 14.64
N PRO A 507 -11.09 -18.16 14.72
CA PRO A 507 -10.42 -16.90 14.44
C PRO A 507 -10.56 -16.59 12.94
N ILE A 508 -10.87 -15.34 12.63
CA ILE A 508 -10.90 -14.81 11.27
C ILE A 508 -9.65 -13.98 11.11
N PHE A 509 -8.90 -14.22 10.04
CA PHE A 509 -7.70 -13.48 9.72
C PHE A 509 -7.92 -12.67 8.45
N ALA A 510 -7.73 -11.36 8.53
CA ALA A 510 -7.85 -10.43 7.43
C ALA A 510 -7.14 -9.13 7.83
N ASP A 511 -6.73 -8.33 6.84
CA ASP A 511 -6.37 -6.93 7.08
C ASP A 511 -7.66 -6.15 7.37
N LEU A 512 -7.94 -5.86 8.64
CA LEU A 512 -9.19 -5.26 9.08
C LEU A 512 -9.06 -3.76 9.32
N ASP A 513 -7.85 -3.28 9.58
CA ASP A 513 -7.55 -1.85 9.76
C ASP A 513 -6.94 -1.18 8.51
N GLY A 514 -6.66 -1.96 7.46
CA GLY A 514 -6.17 -1.49 6.17
C GLY A 514 -4.67 -1.15 6.19
N ASP A 515 -3.90 -1.71 7.13
CA ASP A 515 -2.47 -1.47 7.25
C ASP A 515 -1.60 -2.33 6.33
N GLY A 516 -2.20 -3.30 5.64
CA GLY A 516 -1.53 -4.25 4.75
C GLY A 516 -0.86 -5.42 5.47
N LEU A 517 -1.06 -5.55 6.78
CA LEU A 517 -0.67 -6.70 7.59
C LEU A 517 -1.91 -7.52 7.96
N LEU A 518 -1.68 -8.72 8.47
CA LEU A 518 -2.75 -9.64 8.83
C LEU A 518 -3.21 -9.41 10.27
N ASP A 519 -4.47 -9.03 10.46
CA ASP A 519 -5.12 -9.03 11.78
C ASP A 519 -5.80 -10.36 12.06
N ALA A 520 -6.12 -10.60 13.33
CA ALA A 520 -7.02 -11.68 13.74
C ALA A 520 -8.16 -11.18 14.62
N VAL A 521 -9.34 -11.75 14.42
CA VAL A 521 -10.52 -11.52 15.26
C VAL A 521 -11.05 -12.84 15.78
N LEU A 522 -11.32 -12.89 17.09
CA LEU A 522 -12.03 -14.02 17.69
C LEU A 522 -13.54 -13.74 17.75
N CYS A 523 -14.30 -14.60 17.09
CA CYS A 523 -15.76 -14.62 17.13
C CYS A 523 -16.25 -15.74 18.06
N VAL A 524 -17.15 -15.40 19.00
CA VAL A 524 -17.81 -16.38 19.89
C VAL A 524 -19.32 -16.22 19.76
N ALA A 525 -20.03 -17.26 19.31
CA ALA A 525 -21.49 -17.29 19.26
C ALA A 525 -22.12 -16.01 18.62
N PHE A 526 -21.65 -15.65 17.42
CA PHE A 526 -22.08 -14.46 16.65
C PHE A 526 -21.73 -13.09 17.27
N GLN A 527 -20.86 -13.04 18.28
CA GLN A 527 -20.28 -11.80 18.79
C GLN A 527 -18.77 -11.77 18.56
N CYS A 528 -18.27 -10.76 17.86
CA CYS A 528 -16.83 -10.46 17.80
C CYS A 528 -16.40 -9.92 19.17
N LYS A 529 -15.50 -10.63 19.86
CA LYS A 529 -15.15 -10.27 21.25
C LYS A 529 -13.79 -9.61 21.39
N ARG A 530 -12.82 -9.94 20.52
CA ARG A 530 -11.41 -9.53 20.66
C ARG A 530 -10.77 -9.35 19.29
N PHE A 531 -9.91 -8.34 19.18
CA PHE A 531 -9.07 -8.04 18.02
C PHE A 531 -7.62 -8.20 18.43
N PHE A 532 -6.84 -8.81 17.55
CA PHE A 532 -5.41 -9.01 17.68
C PHE A 532 -4.76 -8.45 16.44
N VAL A 533 -3.82 -7.53 16.61
CA VAL A 533 -2.89 -7.20 15.53
C VAL A 533 -1.71 -8.15 15.66
N ILE A 534 -1.46 -8.93 14.61
CA ILE A 534 -0.45 -9.99 14.64
C ILE A 534 0.76 -9.53 13.84
N SER A 535 1.78 -9.06 14.55
CA SER A 535 3.08 -8.79 13.95
C SER A 535 4.05 -9.93 14.28
N PHE A 536 4.13 -10.97 13.45
CA PHE A 536 5.13 -12.02 13.64
C PHE A 536 6.57 -11.49 13.44
N PRO A 537 7.59 -12.04 14.13
CA PRO A 537 7.53 -13.06 15.20
C PRO A 537 7.27 -12.47 16.61
N ALA A 538 6.81 -11.22 16.71
CA ALA A 538 6.54 -10.55 17.98
C ALA A 538 5.18 -10.98 18.57
N LEU A 539 4.97 -10.64 19.84
CA LEU A 539 3.78 -11.00 20.60
C LEU A 539 2.51 -10.41 19.96
N PRO A 540 1.39 -11.15 19.92
CA PRO A 540 0.10 -10.56 19.57
C PRO A 540 -0.25 -9.49 20.59
N ILE A 541 -0.64 -8.31 20.13
CA ILE A 541 -1.17 -7.25 21.01
C ILE A 541 -2.68 -7.47 21.13
N LEU A 542 -3.15 -7.65 22.37
CA LEU A 542 -4.52 -8.01 22.68
C LEU A 542 -5.38 -6.78 22.96
N TYR A 543 -6.50 -6.62 22.25
CA TYR A 543 -7.53 -5.61 22.54
C TYR A 543 -8.78 -6.25 23.12
N SER A 544 -9.30 -5.65 24.20
CA SER A 544 -10.45 -6.15 24.96
C SER A 544 -11.79 -5.51 24.61
N ASP A 545 -11.88 -4.59 23.63
CA ASP A 545 -13.17 -4.00 23.25
C ASP A 545 -13.21 -3.50 21.80
N VAL A 546 -14.08 -4.12 21.00
CA VAL A 546 -14.16 -3.98 19.53
C VAL A 546 -14.97 -2.78 19.07
N ARG A 547 -15.73 -2.12 19.96
CA ARG A 547 -16.74 -1.13 19.57
C ARG A 547 -16.18 0.23 19.07
N LYS A 548 -14.88 0.33 18.82
CA LYS A 548 -14.20 1.59 18.47
C LYS A 548 -13.25 1.50 17.26
N LEU A 549 -13.32 0.42 16.48
CA LEU A 549 -12.75 0.40 15.13
C LEU A 549 -13.83 0.80 14.13
#